data_AF-M2QDC6-F1
#
_entry.id   AF-M2QDC6-F1
#
_cell.length_a   1.000
_cell.length_b   1.000
_cell.length_c   1.000
_cell.angle_alpha   90.00
_cell.angle_beta   90.00
_cell.angle_gamma   90.00
#
_symmetry.space_group_name_H-M   'P 1'
#
loop_
_entity.id
_entity.type
_entity.pdbx_description
1 polymer ?
#
loop_
_entity_poly.entity_id
_entity_poly.type
_entity_poly.pdbx_seq_one_letter_code
_entity_poly.pdbx_strand_id
1 'polypeptide(L)'
;MSGYRAQPDLMRELARRLEDVSGELGEAARLTDGVAAGNLGSSGIASALDAVIGPWSGSIGSAHTELAGAAAGIRTAAKTYEDTDEDAFWTLRREFGDP
;
A
#
# COMPACT_ATOMS: atom_id res chain seq x y z
N MET A 1 -32.20 -1.54 8.45
CA MET A 1 -30.92 -1.87 7.79
C MET A 1 -29.93 -0.81 8.21
N SER A 2 -28.85 -1.15 8.92
CA SER A 2 -27.78 -0.17 9.14
C SER A 2 -27.17 0.13 7.78
N GLY A 3 -27.46 1.32 7.24
CA GLY A 3 -26.95 1.74 5.94
C GLY A 3 -25.43 1.63 5.94
N TYR A 4 -24.90 0.94 4.94
CA TYR A 4 -23.46 0.87 4.71
C TYR A 4 -23.00 2.29 4.38
N ARG A 5 -22.45 3.00 5.37
CA ARG A 5 -21.92 4.35 5.16
C ARG A 5 -20.44 4.21 4.88
N ALA A 6 -20.01 4.60 3.69
CA ALA A 6 -18.60 4.73 3.39
C ALA A 6 -17.99 5.72 4.40
N GLN A 7 -16.77 5.42 4.85
CA GLN A 7 -16.02 6.28 5.77
C GLN A 7 -14.70 6.65 5.09
N PRO A 8 -14.71 7.62 4.16
CA PRO A 8 -13.53 8.00 3.36
C PRO A 8 -12.31 8.33 4.24
N ASP A 9 -12.51 8.94 5.40
CA ASP A 9 -11.43 9.26 6.33
C ASP A 9 -10.75 8.01 6.92
N LEU A 10 -11.53 6.99 7.31
CA LEU A 10 -10.98 5.71 7.76
C LEU A 10 -10.25 4.98 6.63
N MET A 11 -10.77 5.08 5.39
CA MET A 11 -10.12 4.51 4.22
C MET A 11 -8.77 5.19 3.95
N ARG A 12 -8.69 6.52 4.03
CA ARG A 12 -7.41 7.24 3.89
C ARG A 12 -6.42 6.90 4.98
N GLU A 13 -6.88 6.79 6.22
CA GLU A 13 -6.02 6.40 7.34
C GLU A 13 -5.48 4.98 7.15
N LEU A 14 -6.32 4.05 6.69
CA LEU A 14 -5.88 2.70 6.32
C LEU A 14 -4.85 2.74 5.18
N ALA A 15 -5.11 3.51 4.12
CA ALA A 15 -4.17 3.64 3.00
C ALA A 15 -2.81 4.19 3.45
N ARG A 16 -2.79 5.22 4.31
CA ARG A 16 -1.56 5.75 4.90
C ARG A 16 -0.79 4.69 5.66
N ARG A 17 -1.46 3.90 6.51
CA ARG A 17 -0.80 2.81 7.25
C ARG A 17 -0.21 1.75 6.33
N LEU A 18 -0.91 1.42 5.24
CA LEU A 18 -0.40 0.48 4.24
C LEU A 18 0.81 1.04 3.50
N GLU A 19 0.84 2.35 3.21
CA GLU A 19 2.01 3.04 2.65
C GLU A 19 3.20 3.03 3.61
N ASP A 20 2.97 3.28 4.90
CA ASP A 20 4.04 3.27 5.90
C ASP A 20 4.67 1.87 5.98
N VAL A 21 3.85 0.82 6.10
CA VAL A 21 4.32 -0.58 6.12
C VAL A 21 4.98 -0.97 4.79
N SER A 22 4.41 -0.53 3.66
CA SER A 22 5.00 -0.73 2.34
C SER A 22 6.38 -0.08 2.26
N GLY A 23 6.54 1.14 2.75
CA GLY A 23 7.82 1.85 2.83
C GLY A 23 8.85 1.10 3.66
N GLU A 24 8.47 0.59 4.84
CA GLU A 24 9.34 -0.23 5.68
C GLU A 24 9.81 -1.51 4.97
N LEU A 25 8.91 -2.17 4.23
CA LEU A 25 9.26 -3.35 3.42
C LEU A 25 10.18 -2.98 2.25
N GLY A 26 9.97 -1.83 1.62
CA GLY A 26 10.85 -1.32 0.57
C GLY A 26 12.28 -1.09 1.06
N GLU A 27 12.43 -0.51 2.26
CA GLU A 27 13.74 -0.35 2.89
C GLU A 27 14.36 -1.69 3.29
N ALA A 28 13.56 -2.63 3.84
CA ALA A 28 14.03 -3.97 4.16
C ALA A 28 14.53 -4.71 2.90
N ALA A 29 13.79 -4.62 1.79
CA ALA A 29 14.20 -5.21 0.51
C ALA A 29 15.54 -4.63 0.04
N ARG A 30 15.71 -3.29 0.08
CA ARG A 30 16.96 -2.61 -0.28
C ARG A 30 18.13 -3.03 0.59
N LEU A 31 17.91 -3.20 1.90
CA LEU A 31 18.95 -3.66 2.82
C LEU A 31 19.37 -5.09 2.53
N THR A 32 18.46 -5.94 2.06
CA THR A 32 18.76 -7.32 1.68
C THR A 32 19.31 -7.47 0.26
N ASP A 33 19.01 -6.51 -0.62
CA ASP A 33 19.50 -6.48 -1.99
C ASP A 33 21.00 -6.13 -2.00
N GLY A 34 21.83 -7.10 -2.40
CA GLY A 34 23.28 -6.93 -2.46
C GLY A 34 24.06 -7.30 -1.18
N VAL A 35 23.41 -7.82 -0.13
CA VAL A 35 24.13 -8.34 1.07
C VAL A 35 25.16 -9.40 0.68
N ALA A 36 24.83 -10.28 -0.27
CA ALA A 36 25.74 -11.31 -0.75
C ALA A 36 26.83 -10.80 -1.71
N ALA A 37 26.68 -9.60 -2.28
CA ALA A 37 27.74 -8.93 -3.03
C ALA A 37 28.78 -8.29 -2.09
N GLY A 38 28.46 -8.15 -0.80
CA GLY A 38 29.42 -7.83 0.23
C GLY A 38 30.45 -8.94 0.38
N ASN A 39 31.70 -8.55 0.65
CA ASN A 39 32.87 -9.42 0.82
C ASN A 39 32.74 -10.30 2.10
N LEU A 40 31.69 -11.13 2.18
CA LEU A 40 31.25 -11.88 3.36
C LEU A 40 32.03 -13.20 3.56
N GLY A 41 33.10 -13.40 2.80
CA GLY A 41 34.01 -14.54 2.95
C GLY A 41 34.20 -15.30 1.65
N SER A 42 34.53 -16.58 1.77
CA SER A 42 34.76 -17.44 0.60
C SER A 42 33.51 -17.52 -0.29
N SER A 43 33.71 -17.77 -1.59
CA SER A 43 32.63 -17.83 -2.58
C SER A 43 31.50 -18.79 -2.21
N GLY A 44 31.79 -19.86 -1.45
CA GLY A 44 30.77 -20.78 -0.96
C GLY A 44 29.83 -20.17 0.09
N ILE A 45 30.34 -19.29 0.96
CA ILE A 45 29.53 -18.59 1.98
C ILE A 45 28.66 -17.53 1.32
N ALA A 46 29.22 -16.76 0.39
CA ALA A 46 28.47 -15.76 -0.37
C ALA A 46 27.32 -16.41 -1.16
N SER A 47 27.58 -17.52 -1.85
CA SER A 47 26.55 -18.25 -2.60
C SER A 47 25.46 -18.85 -1.70
N ALA A 48 25.81 -19.38 -0.53
CA ALA A 48 24.84 -19.89 0.44
C ALA A 48 23.96 -18.76 1.01
N LEU A 49 24.55 -17.59 1.27
CA LEU A 49 23.81 -16.40 1.71
C LEU A 49 22.90 -15.87 0.61
N ASP A 50 23.35 -15.82 -0.65
CA ASP A 50 22.51 -15.47 -1.80
C ASP A 50 21.28 -16.38 -1.92
N ALA A 51 21.49 -17.69 -1.78
CA ALA A 51 20.42 -18.68 -1.87
C ALA A 51 19.36 -18.52 -0.76
N VAL A 52 19.74 -17.98 0.40
CA VAL A 52 18.82 -17.71 1.52
C VAL A 52 18.20 -16.32 1.39
N ILE A 53 18.99 -15.30 1.10
CA ILE A 53 18.55 -13.89 1.11
C ILE A 53 17.74 -13.55 -0.14
N GLY A 54 18.09 -14.11 -1.30
CA GLY A 54 17.40 -13.84 -2.57
C GLY A 54 15.88 -14.09 -2.51
N PRO A 55 15.42 -15.29 -2.09
CA PRO A 55 14.00 -15.57 -1.94
C PRO A 55 13.28 -14.65 -0.93
N TRP A 56 13.96 -14.28 0.16
CA TRP A 56 13.41 -13.35 1.16
C TRP A 56 13.27 -11.94 0.59
N SER A 57 14.31 -11.41 -0.06
CA SER A 57 14.29 -10.12 -0.74
C SER A 57 13.18 -10.06 -1.79
N GLY A 58 13.04 -11.10 -2.61
CA GLY A 58 11.97 -11.19 -3.61
C GLY A 58 10.56 -11.23 -3.00
N SER A 59 10.38 -11.93 -1.88
CA SER A 59 9.09 -11.99 -1.16
C SER A 59 8.74 -10.63 -0.55
N ILE A 60 9.71 -9.95 0.06
CA ILE A 60 9.54 -8.61 0.64
C ILE A 60 9.23 -7.59 -0.47
N GLY A 61 9.93 -7.66 -1.61
CA GLY A 61 9.68 -6.79 -2.76
C GLY A 61 8.28 -6.96 -3.36
N SER A 62 7.79 -8.21 -3.40
CA SER A 62 6.42 -8.52 -3.84
C SER A 62 5.40 -7.93 -2.87
N ALA A 63 5.58 -8.14 -1.56
CA ALA A 63 4.70 -7.59 -0.53
C ALA A 63 4.67 -6.05 -0.54
N HIS A 64 5.82 -5.39 -0.71
CA HIS A 64 5.91 -3.94 -0.89
C HIS A 64 5.01 -3.46 -2.05
N THR A 65 5.10 -4.13 -3.21
CA THR A 65 4.34 -3.78 -4.41
C THR A 65 2.84 -3.97 -4.22
N GLU A 66 2.44 -5.09 -3.61
CA GLU A 66 1.03 -5.39 -3.31
C GLU A 66 0.41 -4.38 -2.35
N LEU A 67 1.12 -4.04 -1.26
CA LEU A 67 0.63 -3.07 -0.28
C LEU A 67 0.53 -1.66 -0.85
N ALA A 68 1.51 -1.24 -1.67
CA ALA A 68 1.46 0.04 -2.37
C ALA A 68 0.24 0.11 -3.32
N GLY A 69 -0.01 -0.97 -4.05
CA GLY A 69 -1.18 -1.10 -4.93
C GLY A 69 -2.51 -1.05 -4.15
N ALA A 70 -2.59 -1.77 -3.04
CA ALA A 70 -3.76 -1.76 -2.16
C ALA A 70 -4.04 -0.36 -1.59
N ALA A 71 -3.01 0.33 -1.10
CA ALA A 71 -3.14 1.70 -0.59
C ALA A 71 -3.64 2.67 -1.67
N ALA A 72 -3.12 2.59 -2.89
CA ALA A 72 -3.58 3.40 -4.02
C ALA A 72 -5.05 3.10 -4.39
N GLY A 73 -5.44 1.82 -4.39
CA GLY A 73 -6.82 1.41 -4.62
C GLY A 73 -7.78 1.96 -3.57
N ILE A 74 -7.41 1.88 -2.28
CA ILE A 74 -8.22 2.40 -1.18
C ILE A 74 -8.35 3.93 -1.25
N ARG A 75 -7.27 4.65 -1.56
CA ARG A 75 -7.33 6.12 -1.79
C ARG A 75 -8.26 6.48 -2.93
N THR A 76 -8.20 5.74 -4.03
CA THR A 76 -9.08 5.93 -5.19
C THR A 76 -10.54 5.73 -4.79
N ALA A 77 -10.85 4.63 -4.08
CA ALA A 77 -12.19 4.35 -3.62
C ALA A 77 -12.72 5.41 -2.64
N ALA A 78 -11.88 5.87 -1.70
CA ALA A 78 -12.25 6.94 -0.76
C ALA A 78 -12.65 8.22 -1.50
N LYS A 79 -11.86 8.60 -2.52
CA LYS A 79 -12.17 9.75 -3.38
C LYS A 79 -13.46 9.55 -4.18
N THR A 80 -13.67 8.37 -4.77
CA THR A 80 -14.90 8.08 -5.52
C THR A 80 -16.14 8.21 -4.65
N TYR A 81 -16.09 7.74 -3.39
CA TYR A 81 -17.22 7.89 -2.47
C TYR A 81 -17.53 9.36 -2.14
N GLU A 82 -16.51 10.19 -1.91
CA GLU A 82 -16.73 11.62 -1.68
C GLU A 82 -17.26 12.37 -2.88
N ASP A 83 -16.66 12.13 -4.06
CA ASP A 83 -17.11 12.76 -5.31
C ASP A 83 -18.59 12.38 -5.57
N THR A 84 -18.98 11.13 -5.27
CA THR A 84 -20.37 10.67 -5.39
C THR A 84 -21.30 11.32 -4.36
N ASP A 85 -20.89 11.44 -3.09
CA ASP A 85 -21.68 12.09 -2.04
C ASP A 85 -21.86 13.59 -2.33
N GLU A 86 -20.83 14.25 -2.86
CA GLU A 86 -20.89 15.65 -3.28
C GLU A 86 -21.82 15.84 -4.48
N ASP A 87 -21.73 14.99 -5.52
CA ASP A 87 -22.63 15.03 -6.67
C ASP A 87 -24.09 14.82 -6.26
N ALA A 88 -24.33 13.88 -5.34
CA ALA A 88 -25.67 13.64 -4.80
C ALA A 88 -26.19 14.86 -4.04
N PHE A 89 -25.36 15.49 -3.19
CA PHE A 89 -25.71 16.71 -2.48
C PHE A 89 -26.10 17.85 -3.44
N TRP A 90 -25.29 18.11 -4.46
CA TRP A 90 -25.58 19.16 -5.44
C TRP A 90 -26.80 18.88 -6.29
N THR A 91 -27.06 17.61 -6.62
CA THR A 91 -28.25 17.19 -7.35
C THR A 91 -29.51 17.44 -6.52
N LEU A 92 -29.51 17.01 -5.25
CA LEU A 92 -30.64 17.26 -4.34
C LEU A 92 -30.88 18.75 -4.13
N ARG A 93 -29.82 19.54 -3.94
CA ARG A 93 -29.92 21.00 -3.81
C ARG A 93 -30.53 21.67 -5.04
N ARG A 94 -30.17 21.18 -6.25
CA ARG A 94 -30.69 21.69 -7.52
C ARG A 94 -32.18 21.34 -7.70
N GLU A 95 -32.55 20.11 -7.36
CA GLU A 95 -33.91 19.60 -7.58
C GLU A 95 -34.93 20.10 -6.55
N PHE A 96 -34.51 20.28 -5.29
CA PHE A 96 -35.42 20.54 -4.17
C PHE A 96 -35.19 21.88 -3.45
N GLY A 97 -34.18 22.67 -3.83
CA GLY A 97 -33.76 23.85 -3.07
C GLY A 97 -32.89 23.46 -1.86
N ASP A 98 -32.46 24.43 -1.04
CA ASP A 98 -31.66 24.14 0.16
C ASP A 98 -32.39 23.11 1.06
N PRO A 99 -31.74 22.01 1.47
CA PRO A 99 -32.30 21.06 2.42
C PRO A 99 -32.43 21.66 3.84
#